data_AF-A0ABD1DKM1-F1
#
_entry.id   AF-A0ABD1DKM1-F1
#
_cell.length_a   1.000
_cell.length_b   1.000
_cell.length_c   1.000
_cell.angle_alpha   90.00
_cell.angle_beta   90.00
_cell.angle_gamma   90.00
#
_symmetry.space_group_name_H-M   'P 1'
#
loop_
_entity.id
_entity.type
_entity.pdbx_description
1 polymer ?
#
loop_
_entity_poly.entity_id
_entity_poly.type
_entity_poly.pdbx_seq_one_letter_code
_entity_poly.pdbx_strand_id
1 'polypeptide(L)'
;NFFMDFSKKFSPCLLSRSILQTLYLPTHDMVFGTKKLTEVLKESAKSFIAPPVLLAENPLSSNPAACNCVDSFFAYNEHTFSVLFEICGYNRARQRDKLGIMLSNFANLQDEAERVDAYLHQLSMKNENPRQHLACFGTWVLYHCLRAMSFFLLSGLELELYSVHEYLYIFWYLYQFLFGWIVSALTRADTFLVEQDYVADPKAAKGSQKKPKVKKRKGKTDAKEIIFNQAMQNMCGGYYKALGGFIAEERIPEPLPTFDNEKVRFEHRFAPFAALSTPPPMAYSDFKMMKTYLLKSPAGELYASAAKHFHEARVLLESYPNPDEEWHEIVKVAKMNFVMMNLLASGLNWQSRTPPEFDFSCHRFFPIIKQRK
;
A
#
# COMPACT_ATOMS: atom_id res chain seq x y z
N ASN A 1 -5.14 -8.20 8.36
CA ASN A 1 -3.97 -8.92 7.82
C ASN A 1 -3.21 -9.48 9.03
N PHE A 2 -3.64 -10.62 9.58
CA PHE A 2 -3.34 -11.01 10.97
C PHE A 2 -1.84 -11.03 11.30
N PHE A 3 -0.99 -11.56 10.43
CA PHE A 3 0.47 -11.60 10.62
C PHE A 3 1.07 -10.20 10.80
N MET A 4 0.69 -9.29 9.91
CA MET A 4 1.12 -7.90 9.98
C MET A 4 0.58 -7.23 11.23
N ASP A 5 -0.69 -7.45 11.56
CA ASP A 5 -1.36 -6.84 12.71
C ASP A 5 -0.80 -7.35 14.05
N PHE A 6 -0.50 -8.64 14.14
CA PHE A 6 0.12 -9.29 15.31
C PHE A 6 1.52 -8.73 15.55
N SER A 7 2.32 -8.64 14.49
CA SER A 7 3.65 -8.05 14.53
C SER A 7 3.60 -6.57 14.90
N LYS A 8 2.59 -5.82 14.40
CA LYS A 8 2.32 -4.39 14.68
C LYS A 8 1.93 -4.10 16.11
N LYS A 9 0.85 -4.70 16.60
CA LYS A 9 0.20 -4.21 17.83
C LYS A 9 0.91 -4.62 19.10
N PHE A 10 1.58 -5.77 19.13
CA PHE A 10 1.96 -6.39 20.40
C PHE A 10 3.46 -6.39 20.69
N SER A 11 4.30 -5.87 19.77
CA SER A 11 5.76 -6.00 19.80
C SER A 11 6.21 -7.38 20.34
N PRO A 12 5.69 -8.48 19.76
CA PRO A 12 5.75 -9.79 20.37
C PRO A 12 7.20 -10.25 20.57
N CYS A 13 7.44 -10.95 21.68
CA CYS A 13 8.75 -11.52 21.97
C CYS A 13 9.14 -12.56 20.92
N LEU A 14 10.42 -12.95 20.90
CA LEU A 14 10.94 -13.91 19.93
C LEU A 14 10.11 -15.20 19.91
N LEU A 15 9.80 -15.75 21.08
CA LEU A 15 9.02 -16.98 21.22
C LEU A 15 7.64 -16.86 20.57
N SER A 16 6.87 -15.79 20.86
CA SER A 16 5.53 -15.59 20.28
C SER A 16 5.57 -15.43 18.76
N ARG A 17 6.61 -14.75 18.23
CA ARG A 17 6.80 -14.62 16.78
C ARG A 17 7.17 -15.96 16.13
N SER A 18 8.07 -16.73 16.74
CA SER A 18 8.47 -18.05 16.26
C SER A 18 7.30 -19.04 16.30
N ILE A 19 6.53 -19.07 17.39
CA ILE A 19 5.34 -19.91 17.51
C ILE A 19 4.33 -19.58 16.41
N LEU A 20 4.06 -18.31 16.14
CA LEU A 20 3.15 -17.93 15.07
C LEU A 20 3.58 -18.48 13.71
N GLN A 21 4.88 -18.42 13.40
CA GLN A 21 5.43 -18.96 12.15
C GLN A 21 5.29 -20.49 12.10
N THR A 22 5.72 -21.18 13.14
CA THR A 22 5.67 -22.66 13.20
C THR A 22 4.24 -23.19 13.23
N LEU A 23 3.29 -22.48 13.84
CA LEU A 23 1.88 -22.90 13.84
C LEU A 23 1.22 -22.70 12.47
N TYR A 24 1.54 -21.62 11.77
CA TYR A 24 0.88 -21.30 10.51
C TYR A 24 1.51 -22.01 9.32
N LEU A 25 2.83 -22.12 9.26
CA LEU A 25 3.57 -22.87 8.25
C LEU A 25 4.51 -23.87 8.94
N PRO A 26 3.96 -24.95 9.56
CA PRO A 26 4.78 -26.01 10.16
C PRO A 26 5.69 -26.69 9.13
N THR A 27 5.24 -26.76 7.88
CA THR A 27 6.06 -27.03 6.69
C THR A 27 5.85 -25.88 5.70
N HIS A 28 6.81 -25.63 4.80
CA HIS A 28 6.77 -24.48 3.89
C HIS A 28 5.57 -24.48 2.92
N ASP A 29 4.96 -25.65 2.68
CA ASP A 29 3.89 -25.87 1.72
C ASP A 29 2.51 -26.09 2.36
N MET A 30 2.41 -26.24 3.69
CA MET A 30 1.16 -26.58 4.38
C MET A 30 0.79 -25.56 5.44
N VAL A 31 -0.33 -24.87 5.22
CA VAL A 31 -0.95 -23.95 6.17
C VAL A 31 -1.65 -24.72 7.28
N PHE A 32 -1.26 -24.45 8.53
CA PHE A 32 -1.68 -25.17 9.74
C PHE A 32 -1.51 -26.70 9.64
N GLY A 33 -0.62 -27.19 8.77
CA GLY A 33 -0.43 -28.62 8.51
C GLY A 33 -1.62 -29.33 7.85
N THR A 34 -2.63 -28.58 7.38
CA THR A 34 -3.90 -29.16 6.89
C THR A 34 -4.22 -28.79 5.45
N LYS A 35 -3.75 -27.64 4.97
CA LYS A 35 -4.11 -27.12 3.66
C LYS A 35 -2.89 -26.66 2.88
N LYS A 36 -2.81 -26.98 1.59
CA LYS A 36 -1.69 -26.52 0.75
C LYS A 36 -1.67 -24.99 0.65
N LEU A 37 -0.48 -24.40 0.70
CA LEU A 37 -0.28 -22.96 0.56
C LEU A 37 -0.85 -22.45 -0.76
N THR A 38 -0.64 -23.18 -1.85
CA THR A 38 -1.20 -22.85 -3.18
C THR A 38 -2.72 -22.74 -3.20
N GLU A 39 -3.44 -23.56 -2.41
CA GLU A 39 -4.89 -23.45 -2.29
C GLU A 39 -5.31 -22.19 -1.53
N VAL A 40 -4.58 -21.83 -0.46
CA VAL A 40 -4.81 -20.58 0.29
C VAL A 40 -4.54 -19.36 -0.59
N LEU A 41 -3.50 -19.41 -1.43
CA LEU A 41 -3.18 -18.34 -2.37
C LEU A 41 -4.25 -18.19 -3.46
N LYS A 42 -4.74 -19.30 -4.02
CA LYS A 42 -5.89 -19.28 -4.96
C LYS A 42 -7.13 -18.69 -4.31
N GLU A 43 -7.42 -19.04 -3.05
CA GLU A 43 -8.54 -18.44 -2.32
C GLU A 43 -8.35 -16.94 -2.06
N SER A 44 -7.12 -16.50 -1.79
CA SER A 44 -6.80 -15.08 -1.68
C SER A 44 -7.07 -14.35 -3.01
N ALA A 45 -6.57 -14.86 -4.13
CA ALA A 45 -6.82 -14.27 -5.45
C ALA A 45 -8.31 -14.26 -5.79
N LYS A 46 -9.01 -15.38 -5.54
CA LYS A 46 -10.45 -15.51 -5.74
C LYS A 46 -11.26 -14.52 -4.88
N SER A 47 -10.86 -14.32 -3.63
CA SER A 47 -11.52 -13.36 -2.74
C SER A 47 -11.25 -11.91 -3.13
N PHE A 48 -10.10 -11.62 -3.73
CA PHE A 48 -9.66 -10.28 -4.08
C PHE A 48 -10.26 -9.78 -5.40
N ILE A 49 -10.24 -10.60 -6.46
CA ILE A 49 -10.65 -10.16 -7.82
C ILE A 49 -11.50 -11.18 -8.57
N ALA A 50 -11.82 -12.32 -7.94
CA ALA A 50 -12.61 -13.41 -8.53
C ALA A 50 -12.22 -13.79 -9.99
N PRO A 51 -10.95 -14.20 -10.25
CA PRO A 51 -10.52 -14.58 -11.60
C PRO A 51 -11.44 -15.66 -12.19
N PRO A 52 -11.92 -15.52 -13.45
CA PRO A 52 -12.89 -16.45 -14.02
C PRO A 52 -12.48 -17.92 -13.94
N VAL A 53 -11.20 -18.25 -14.13
CA VAL A 53 -10.69 -19.63 -14.03
C VAL A 53 -10.87 -20.25 -12.63
N LEU A 54 -10.99 -19.46 -11.57
CA LEU A 54 -11.19 -19.93 -10.19
C LEU A 54 -12.67 -19.99 -9.77
N LEU A 55 -13.59 -19.67 -10.70
CA LEU A 55 -15.03 -19.73 -10.48
C LEU A 55 -15.59 -21.02 -11.09
N ALA A 56 -16.19 -21.88 -10.26
CA ALA A 56 -16.67 -23.21 -10.67
C ALA A 56 -17.71 -23.17 -11.81
N GLU A 57 -18.48 -22.09 -11.90
CA GLU A 57 -19.49 -21.90 -12.95
C GLU A 57 -18.88 -21.47 -14.31
N ASN A 58 -17.57 -21.19 -14.35
CA ASN A 58 -16.91 -20.72 -15.56
C ASN A 58 -16.31 -21.91 -16.34
N PRO A 59 -16.47 -21.97 -17.68
CA PRO A 59 -15.89 -23.03 -18.50
C PRO A 59 -14.36 -23.17 -18.39
N LEU A 60 -13.64 -22.11 -18.04
CA LEU A 60 -12.20 -22.20 -17.82
C LEU A 60 -11.82 -23.06 -16.61
N SER A 61 -12.70 -23.17 -15.61
CA SER A 61 -12.42 -23.96 -14.40
C SER A 61 -12.43 -25.47 -14.63
N SER A 62 -13.03 -25.93 -15.73
CA SER A 62 -13.01 -27.33 -16.17
C SER A 62 -12.05 -27.58 -17.33
N ASN A 63 -11.40 -26.53 -17.86
CA ASN A 63 -10.44 -26.66 -18.95
C ASN A 63 -9.07 -27.12 -18.40
N PRO A 64 -8.57 -28.32 -18.79
CA PRO A 64 -7.33 -28.87 -18.24
C PRO A 64 -6.10 -27.98 -18.49
N ALA A 65 -6.02 -27.32 -19.65
CA ALA A 65 -4.90 -26.45 -19.98
C ALA A 65 -4.91 -25.16 -19.14
N ALA A 66 -6.09 -24.58 -18.92
CA ALA A 66 -6.25 -23.42 -18.05
C ALA A 66 -5.89 -23.75 -16.59
N CYS A 67 -6.41 -24.88 -16.07
CA CYS A 67 -6.10 -25.34 -14.72
C CYS A 67 -4.61 -25.62 -14.54
N ASN A 68 -3.98 -26.36 -15.45
CA ASN A 68 -2.55 -26.64 -15.39
C ASN A 68 -1.69 -25.36 -15.44
N CYS A 69 -2.10 -24.36 -16.22
CA CYS A 69 -1.42 -23.06 -16.28
C CYS A 69 -1.46 -22.35 -14.93
N VAL A 70 -2.64 -22.27 -14.31
CA VAL A 70 -2.82 -21.64 -12.99
C VAL A 70 -2.08 -22.42 -11.90
N ASP A 71 -2.16 -23.74 -11.91
CA ASP A 71 -1.46 -24.61 -10.96
C ASP A 71 0.05 -24.43 -11.04
N SER A 72 0.59 -24.37 -12.26
CA SER A 72 2.01 -24.14 -12.50
C SER A 72 2.45 -22.75 -11.99
N PHE A 73 1.65 -21.71 -12.24
CA PHE A 73 1.93 -20.36 -11.72
C PHE A 73 2.05 -20.33 -10.20
N PHE A 74 1.08 -20.92 -9.49
CA PHE A 74 1.12 -20.94 -8.02
C PHE A 74 2.22 -21.85 -7.47
N ALA A 75 2.47 -23.01 -8.10
CA ALA A 75 3.53 -23.92 -7.67
C ALA A 75 4.93 -23.31 -7.85
N TYR A 76 5.18 -22.67 -9.00
CA TYR A 76 6.48 -22.04 -9.28
C TYR A 76 6.78 -20.86 -8.35
N ASN A 77 5.73 -20.14 -7.94
CA ASN A 77 5.85 -18.95 -7.10
C ASN A 77 5.58 -19.20 -5.61
N GLU A 78 5.32 -20.44 -5.20
CA GLU A 78 4.96 -20.82 -3.83
C GLU A 78 5.99 -20.32 -2.80
N HIS A 79 7.27 -20.52 -3.10
CA HIS A 79 8.36 -20.10 -2.21
C HIS A 79 8.37 -18.58 -1.98
N THR A 80 8.17 -17.78 -3.02
CA THR A 80 8.09 -16.31 -2.92
C THR A 80 6.98 -15.89 -1.96
N PHE A 81 5.82 -16.55 -2.01
CA PHE A 81 4.73 -16.29 -1.08
C PHE A 81 5.02 -16.80 0.33
N SER A 82 5.64 -17.98 0.51
CA SER A 82 6.06 -18.46 1.84
C SER A 82 6.97 -17.46 2.54
N VAL A 83 7.95 -16.91 1.82
CA VAL A 83 8.87 -15.90 2.35
C VAL A 83 8.15 -14.65 2.83
N LEU A 84 7.07 -14.21 2.16
CA LEU A 84 6.25 -13.08 2.63
C LEU A 84 5.62 -13.34 4.00
N PHE A 85 5.14 -14.56 4.25
CA PHE A 85 4.62 -14.95 5.55
C PHE A 85 5.74 -15.01 6.59
N GLU A 86 6.88 -15.62 6.24
CA GLU A 86 8.05 -15.73 7.12
C GLU A 86 8.57 -14.38 7.57
N ILE A 87 8.63 -13.39 6.66
CA ILE A 87 9.04 -12.02 6.94
C ILE A 87 8.31 -11.46 8.17
N CYS A 88 7.01 -11.72 8.30
CA CYS A 88 6.19 -11.20 9.39
C CYS A 88 6.62 -11.71 10.79
N GLY A 89 7.36 -12.83 10.86
CA GLY A 89 7.90 -13.41 12.08
C GLY A 89 9.22 -12.80 12.55
N TYR A 90 9.92 -12.04 11.71
CA TYR A 90 11.16 -11.39 12.11
C TYR A 90 10.91 -10.15 12.97
N ASN A 91 11.98 -9.60 13.57
CA ASN A 91 11.91 -8.28 14.22
C ASN A 91 11.83 -7.18 13.14
N ARG A 92 11.57 -5.93 13.53
CA ARG A 92 11.36 -4.81 12.59
C ARG A 92 12.52 -4.53 11.65
N ALA A 93 13.74 -4.45 12.18
CA ALA A 93 14.92 -4.21 11.36
C ALA A 93 15.09 -5.33 10.32
N ARG A 94 14.98 -6.58 10.76
CA ARG A 94 15.12 -7.74 9.87
C ARG A 94 13.97 -7.89 8.88
N GLN A 95 12.74 -7.52 9.25
CA GLN A 95 11.61 -7.43 8.34
C GLN A 95 11.97 -6.50 7.18
N ARG A 96 12.42 -5.27 7.47
CA ARG A 96 12.81 -4.30 6.46
C ARG A 96 13.92 -4.81 5.55
N ASP A 97 14.99 -5.39 6.12
CA ASP A 97 16.10 -5.93 5.33
C ASP A 97 15.64 -7.03 4.37
N LYS A 98 14.83 -7.97 4.86
CA LYS A 98 14.32 -9.09 4.06
C LYS A 98 13.34 -8.62 2.98
N LEU A 99 12.51 -7.61 3.27
CA LEU A 99 11.65 -6.97 2.27
C LEU A 99 12.45 -6.32 1.14
N GLY A 100 13.52 -5.60 1.48
CA GLY A 100 14.39 -4.97 0.48
C GLY A 100 14.94 -5.98 -0.54
N ILE A 101 15.32 -7.17 -0.08
CA ILE A 101 15.81 -8.26 -0.94
C ILE A 101 14.64 -8.89 -1.72
N MET A 102 13.51 -9.14 -1.06
CA MET A 102 12.38 -9.84 -1.66
C MET A 102 11.69 -9.03 -2.76
N LEU A 103 11.78 -7.70 -2.72
CA LEU A 103 11.17 -6.82 -3.72
C LEU A 103 11.64 -7.08 -5.15
N SER A 104 12.88 -7.52 -5.37
CA SER A 104 13.33 -7.91 -6.72
C SER A 104 12.61 -9.14 -7.26
N ASN A 105 12.13 -10.03 -6.40
CA ASN A 105 11.42 -11.24 -6.82
C ASN A 105 10.01 -10.93 -7.34
N PHE A 106 9.44 -9.78 -6.97
CA PHE A 106 8.14 -9.35 -7.49
C PHE A 106 8.18 -9.02 -8.98
N ALA A 107 9.32 -8.63 -9.54
CA ALA A 107 9.45 -8.33 -10.97
C ALA A 107 9.10 -9.57 -11.82
N ASN A 108 9.75 -10.70 -11.52
CA ASN A 108 9.47 -11.97 -12.20
C ASN A 108 8.01 -12.42 -11.96
N LEU A 109 7.51 -12.27 -10.73
CA LEU A 109 6.14 -12.65 -10.37
C LEU A 109 5.09 -11.83 -11.13
N GLN A 110 5.35 -10.54 -11.37
CA GLN A 110 4.48 -9.67 -12.16
C GLN A 110 4.45 -10.10 -13.63
N ASP A 111 5.62 -10.32 -14.24
CA ASP A 111 5.74 -10.77 -15.63
C ASP A 111 5.03 -12.13 -15.84
N GLU A 112 5.23 -13.06 -14.90
CA GLU A 112 4.54 -14.36 -14.89
C GLU A 112 3.02 -14.20 -14.83
N ALA A 113 2.53 -13.37 -13.91
CA ALA A 113 1.10 -13.14 -13.74
C ALA A 113 0.45 -12.50 -14.98
N GLU A 114 1.15 -11.58 -15.65
CA GLU A 114 0.69 -10.98 -16.90
C GLU A 114 0.62 -12.01 -18.04
N ARG A 115 1.62 -12.89 -18.16
CA ARG A 115 1.59 -13.99 -19.15
C ARG A 115 0.42 -14.95 -18.90
N VAL A 116 0.16 -15.30 -17.65
CA VAL A 116 -0.97 -16.16 -17.26
C VAL A 116 -2.30 -15.50 -17.60
N ASP A 117 -2.47 -14.22 -17.26
CA ASP A 117 -3.69 -13.48 -17.59
C ASP A 117 -3.92 -13.38 -19.12
N ALA A 118 -2.86 -13.10 -19.89
CA ALA A 118 -2.95 -13.02 -21.36
C ALA A 118 -3.36 -14.37 -21.98
N TYR A 119 -2.75 -15.46 -21.52
CA TYR A 119 -3.07 -16.81 -21.99
C TYR A 119 -4.51 -17.20 -21.65
N LEU A 120 -4.94 -17.00 -20.40
CA LEU A 120 -6.29 -17.32 -19.95
C LEU A 120 -7.34 -16.45 -20.63
N HIS A 121 -7.02 -15.19 -20.93
CA HIS A 121 -7.89 -14.32 -21.71
C HIS A 121 -8.08 -14.88 -23.13
N GLN A 122 -7.00 -15.29 -23.81
CA GLN A 122 -7.09 -15.90 -25.14
C GLN A 122 -7.96 -17.16 -25.14
N LEU A 123 -7.86 -18.01 -24.12
CA LEU A 123 -8.73 -19.18 -23.97
C LEU A 123 -10.18 -18.77 -23.71
N SER A 124 -10.40 -17.78 -22.84
CA SER A 124 -11.74 -17.28 -22.52
C SER A 124 -12.48 -16.74 -23.73
N MET A 125 -11.79 -16.02 -24.62
CA MET A 125 -12.36 -15.43 -25.83
C MET A 125 -12.80 -16.47 -26.86
N LYS A 126 -12.40 -17.74 -26.72
CA LYS A 126 -12.85 -18.84 -27.59
C LYS A 126 -14.12 -19.53 -27.10
N ASN A 127 -14.62 -19.20 -25.90
CA ASN A 127 -15.84 -19.77 -25.35
C ASN A 127 -17.08 -19.08 -25.93
N GLU A 128 -18.22 -19.78 -25.94
CA GLU A 128 -19.51 -19.24 -26.42
C GLU A 128 -19.93 -17.96 -25.69
N ASN A 129 -19.58 -17.87 -24.39
CA ASN A 129 -19.79 -16.67 -23.57
C ASN A 129 -18.43 -16.14 -23.09
N PRO A 130 -17.75 -15.29 -23.89
CA PRO A 130 -16.42 -14.81 -23.57
C PRO A 130 -16.46 -13.96 -22.30
N ARG A 131 -15.51 -14.19 -21.39
CA ARG A 131 -15.32 -13.35 -20.18
C ARG A 131 -13.94 -12.72 -20.15
N GLN A 132 -13.85 -11.45 -19.78
CA GLN A 132 -12.55 -10.81 -19.60
C GLN A 132 -11.78 -11.50 -18.46
N HIS A 133 -10.50 -11.81 -18.73
CA HIS A 133 -9.56 -12.38 -17.76
C HIS A 133 -8.25 -11.54 -17.72
N LEU A 134 -8.21 -10.42 -18.44
CA LEU A 134 -7.02 -9.56 -18.45
C LEU A 134 -6.81 -8.94 -17.07
N ALA A 135 -5.56 -8.94 -16.62
CA ALA A 135 -5.10 -8.29 -15.39
C ALA A 135 -5.74 -8.81 -14.09
N CYS A 136 -6.27 -10.04 -14.04
CA CYS A 136 -6.74 -10.65 -12.81
C CYS A 136 -5.58 -10.95 -11.85
N PHE A 137 -4.70 -11.90 -12.22
CA PHE A 137 -3.54 -12.26 -11.39
C PHE A 137 -2.52 -11.11 -11.34
N GLY A 138 -2.35 -10.38 -12.44
CA GLY A 138 -1.47 -9.21 -12.51
C GLY A 138 -1.86 -8.14 -11.49
N THR A 139 -3.15 -7.82 -11.35
CA THR A 139 -3.61 -6.83 -10.34
C THR A 139 -3.46 -7.36 -8.91
N TRP A 140 -3.70 -8.66 -8.68
CA TRP A 140 -3.51 -9.27 -7.36
C TRP A 140 -2.04 -9.27 -6.92
N VAL A 141 -1.12 -9.65 -7.80
CA VAL A 141 0.33 -9.59 -7.54
C VAL A 141 0.79 -8.15 -7.36
N LEU A 142 0.34 -7.23 -8.23
CA LEU A 142 0.67 -5.80 -8.15
C LEU A 142 0.26 -5.22 -6.79
N TYR A 143 -0.94 -5.54 -6.30
CA TYR A 143 -1.39 -5.09 -4.98
C TYR A 143 -0.44 -5.51 -3.85
N HIS A 144 0.01 -6.78 -3.83
CA HIS A 144 0.96 -7.25 -2.81
C HIS A 144 2.35 -6.63 -2.96
N CYS A 145 2.81 -6.41 -4.20
CA CYS A 145 4.06 -5.70 -4.46
C CYS A 145 4.02 -4.28 -3.91
N LEU A 146 2.96 -3.52 -4.23
CA LEU A 146 2.76 -2.15 -3.75
C LEU A 146 2.69 -2.07 -2.22
N ARG A 147 2.08 -3.08 -1.58
CA ARG A 147 2.06 -3.19 -0.10
C ARG A 147 3.43 -3.49 0.48
N ALA A 148 4.23 -4.33 -0.16
CA ALA A 148 5.61 -4.58 0.25
C ALA A 148 6.46 -3.30 0.13
N MET A 149 6.31 -2.56 -0.97
CA MET A 149 6.97 -1.27 -1.18
C MET A 149 6.57 -0.26 -0.09
N SER A 150 5.28 -0.16 0.23
CA SER A 150 4.80 0.83 1.21
C SER A 150 5.29 0.50 2.61
N PHE A 151 5.27 -0.79 2.97
CA PHE A 151 5.80 -1.24 4.25
C PHE A 151 7.32 -1.04 4.35
N PHE A 152 8.08 -1.28 3.27
CA PHE A 152 9.51 -0.99 3.24
C PHE A 152 9.79 0.50 3.50
N LEU A 153 9.10 1.42 2.82
CA LEU A 153 9.30 2.86 3.02
C LEU A 153 8.90 3.29 4.43
N LEU A 154 7.71 2.92 4.89
CA LEU A 154 7.18 3.30 6.20
C LEU A 154 8.04 2.72 7.34
N SER A 155 8.60 1.52 7.19
CA SER A 155 9.51 0.94 8.19
C SER A 155 10.80 1.76 8.35
N GLY A 156 11.22 2.52 7.34
CA GLY A 156 12.36 3.42 7.48
C GLY A 156 12.06 4.65 8.35
N LEU A 157 10.78 5.07 8.45
CA LEU A 157 10.36 6.08 9.43
C LEU A 157 10.32 5.48 10.84
N GLU A 158 9.71 4.30 11.00
CA GLU A 158 9.62 3.60 12.29
C GLU A 158 11.00 3.27 12.89
N LEU A 159 11.98 2.97 12.04
CA LEU A 159 13.35 2.63 12.44
C LEU A 159 14.30 3.83 12.42
N GLU A 160 13.78 5.06 12.23
CA GLU A 160 14.57 6.30 12.21
C GLU A 160 15.75 6.28 11.21
N LEU A 161 15.55 5.61 10.06
CA LEU A 161 16.59 5.44 9.03
C LEU A 161 16.69 6.63 8.07
N TYR A 162 15.74 7.55 8.14
CA TYR A 162 15.69 8.76 7.32
C TYR A 162 15.97 9.98 8.19
N SER A 163 16.84 10.85 7.70
CA SER A 163 17.00 12.19 8.24
C SER A 163 15.82 13.08 7.83
N VAL A 164 15.55 14.15 8.58
CA VAL A 164 14.40 15.05 8.32
C VAL A 164 14.41 15.65 6.90
N HIS A 165 15.58 16.01 6.37
CA HIS A 165 15.70 16.54 4.99
C HIS A 165 15.34 15.49 3.92
N GLU A 166 15.32 14.20 4.26
CA GLU A 166 14.91 13.12 3.37
C GLU A 166 13.39 12.92 3.35
N TYR A 167 12.67 13.40 4.38
CA TYR A 167 11.23 13.18 4.51
C TYR A 167 10.44 13.69 3.30
N LEU A 168 10.89 14.77 2.65
CA LEU A 168 10.17 15.37 1.52
C LEU A 168 9.97 14.37 0.39
N TYR A 169 11.02 13.70 -0.08
CA TYR A 169 10.90 12.74 -1.18
C TYR A 169 10.28 11.42 -0.74
N ILE A 170 10.41 11.02 0.53
CA ILE A 170 9.74 9.82 1.07
C ILE A 170 8.23 10.03 1.06
N PHE A 171 7.73 11.12 1.66
CA PHE A 171 6.29 11.41 1.68
C PHE A 171 5.75 11.77 0.29
N TRP A 172 6.53 12.45 -0.55
CA TRP A 172 6.16 12.67 -1.96
C TRP A 172 5.93 11.35 -2.70
N TYR A 173 6.86 10.40 -2.60
CA TYR A 173 6.75 9.11 -3.28
C TYR A 173 5.54 8.31 -2.76
N LEU A 174 5.32 8.29 -1.45
CA LEU A 174 4.13 7.68 -0.86
C LEU A 174 2.83 8.33 -1.35
N TYR A 175 2.78 9.66 -1.40
CA TYR A 175 1.61 10.46 -1.77
C TYR A 175 1.26 10.41 -3.26
N GLN A 176 2.21 10.82 -4.11
CA GLN A 176 1.98 11.02 -5.54
C GLN A 176 1.95 9.71 -6.32
N PHE A 177 2.59 8.68 -5.80
CA PHE A 177 2.77 7.43 -6.52
C PHE A 177 2.16 6.27 -5.77
N LEU A 178 2.73 5.89 -4.63
CA LEU A 178 2.50 4.56 -4.11
C LEU A 178 1.07 4.31 -3.63
N PHE A 179 0.51 5.20 -2.78
CA PHE A 179 -0.86 5.03 -2.31
C PHE A 179 -1.89 5.24 -3.42
N GLY A 180 -1.61 6.10 -4.40
CA GLY A 180 -2.45 6.24 -5.60
C GLY A 180 -2.57 4.91 -6.36
N TRP A 181 -1.44 4.24 -6.61
CA TRP A 181 -1.41 2.93 -7.25
C TRP A 181 -2.11 1.85 -6.42
N ILE A 182 -1.96 1.84 -5.09
CA ILE A 182 -2.66 0.90 -4.21
C ILE A 182 -4.17 1.09 -4.34
N VAL A 183 -4.65 2.33 -4.27
CA VAL A 183 -6.08 2.65 -4.42
C VAL A 183 -6.57 2.24 -5.81
N SER A 184 -5.82 2.53 -6.88
CA SER A 184 -6.18 2.11 -8.24
C SER A 184 -6.28 0.58 -8.39
N ALA A 185 -5.35 -0.18 -7.80
CA ALA A 185 -5.39 -1.64 -7.84
C ALA A 185 -6.62 -2.20 -7.10
N LEU A 186 -6.92 -1.67 -5.92
CA LEU A 186 -8.11 -2.05 -5.13
C LEU A 186 -9.41 -1.71 -5.87
N THR A 187 -9.54 -0.49 -6.41
CA THR A 187 -10.75 -0.08 -7.16
C THR A 187 -10.95 -0.90 -8.42
N ARG A 188 -9.87 -1.26 -9.13
CA ARG A 188 -9.94 -2.17 -10.27
C ARG A 188 -10.46 -3.54 -9.83
N ALA A 189 -9.95 -4.09 -8.73
CA ALA A 189 -10.40 -5.37 -8.21
C ALA A 189 -11.89 -5.33 -7.83
N ASP A 190 -12.35 -4.27 -7.17
CA ASP A 190 -13.76 -4.07 -6.81
C ASP A 190 -14.66 -3.98 -8.05
N THR A 191 -14.21 -3.30 -9.11
CA THR A 191 -14.93 -3.22 -10.40
C THR A 191 -15.09 -4.61 -11.02
N PHE A 192 -14.03 -5.42 -11.04
CA PHE A 192 -14.07 -6.79 -11.53
C PHE A 192 -15.03 -7.67 -10.72
N LEU A 193 -15.05 -7.53 -9.39
CA LEU A 193 -15.99 -8.26 -8.53
C LEU A 193 -17.44 -7.91 -8.86
N VAL A 194 -17.76 -6.63 -9.03
CA VAL A 194 -19.10 -6.15 -9.40
C VAL A 194 -19.53 -6.70 -10.76
N GLU A 195 -18.63 -6.71 -11.75
CA GLU A 195 -18.89 -7.27 -13.07
C GLU A 195 -19.16 -8.79 -13.01
N GLN A 196 -18.39 -9.54 -12.24
CA GLN A 196 -18.62 -10.99 -12.07
C GLN A 196 -19.95 -11.28 -11.36
N ASP A 197 -20.32 -10.49 -10.35
CA ASP A 197 -21.60 -10.64 -9.66
C ASP A 197 -22.79 -10.31 -10.59
N TYR A 198 -22.66 -9.29 -11.46
CA TYR A 198 -23.68 -8.96 -12.47
C TYR A 198 -23.89 -10.10 -13.48
N VAL A 199 -22.80 -10.72 -13.94
CA VAL A 199 -22.87 -11.86 -14.87
C VAL A 199 -23.46 -13.11 -14.20
N ALA A 200 -23.22 -13.31 -12.90
CA ALA A 200 -23.76 -14.44 -12.15
C ALA A 200 -25.26 -14.31 -11.83
N ASP A 201 -25.77 -13.09 -11.60
CA ASP A 201 -27.20 -12.83 -11.35
C ASP A 201 -27.69 -11.55 -12.07
N PRO A 202 -28.06 -11.64 -13.36
CA PRO A 202 -28.54 -10.49 -14.13
C PRO A 202 -29.90 -9.94 -13.64
N LYS A 203 -30.68 -10.73 -12.90
CA LYS A 203 -32.03 -10.37 -12.44
C LYS A 203 -31.99 -9.54 -11.15
N ALA A 204 -30.97 -9.70 -10.31
CA ALA A 204 -30.75 -8.86 -9.13
C ALA A 204 -30.48 -7.38 -9.47
N ALA A 205 -30.02 -7.07 -10.68
CA ALA A 205 -29.67 -5.71 -11.10
C ALA A 205 -30.84 -4.87 -11.64
N LYS A 206 -31.90 -5.49 -12.18
CA LYS A 206 -33.04 -4.77 -12.80
C LYS A 206 -34.24 -4.55 -11.88
N GLY A 207 -34.23 -5.07 -10.64
CA GLY A 207 -35.39 -5.05 -9.75
C GLY A 207 -35.09 -4.64 -8.32
N SER A 208 -34.71 -3.39 -8.05
CA SER A 208 -34.80 -2.86 -6.68
C SER A 208 -34.66 -1.33 -6.56
N GLN A 209 -35.80 -0.63 -6.54
CA GLN A 209 -35.96 0.61 -5.75
C GLN A 209 -36.12 0.32 -4.24
N LYS A 210 -35.94 -0.94 -3.79
CA LYS A 210 -35.84 -1.32 -2.37
C LYS A 210 -34.56 -2.10 -2.15
N LYS A 211 -33.61 -1.50 -1.41
CA LYS A 211 -32.28 -2.04 -1.07
C LYS A 211 -32.29 -3.58 -0.97
N PRO A 212 -31.62 -4.30 -1.88
CA PRO A 212 -31.55 -5.75 -1.79
C PRO A 212 -30.71 -6.11 -0.55
N LYS A 213 -31.21 -7.05 0.26
CA LYS A 213 -30.36 -7.79 1.21
C LYS A 213 -29.45 -8.70 0.40
N VAL A 214 -28.39 -8.11 -0.15
CA VAL A 214 -27.26 -8.84 -0.75
C VAL A 214 -26.77 -9.81 0.32
N LYS A 215 -26.76 -11.12 0.03
CA LYS A 215 -25.96 -12.08 0.80
C LYS A 215 -24.52 -11.58 0.72
N LYS A 216 -24.08 -10.88 1.75
CA LYS A 216 -22.78 -10.21 1.86
C LYS A 216 -21.65 -11.22 1.62
N ARG A 217 -21.26 -11.43 0.36
CA ARG A 217 -19.86 -11.74 0.07
C ARG A 217 -19.01 -10.58 0.59
N LYS A 218 -17.78 -10.88 0.95
CA LYS A 218 -16.85 -10.11 1.81
C LYS A 218 -16.47 -8.68 1.35
N GLY A 219 -17.20 -8.02 0.44
CA GLY A 219 -16.91 -6.67 -0.09
C GLY A 219 -16.92 -5.51 0.93
N LYS A 220 -17.21 -5.76 2.21
CA LYS A 220 -16.96 -4.78 3.28
C LYS A 220 -15.47 -4.58 3.59
N THR A 221 -14.65 -5.59 3.30
CA THR A 221 -13.22 -5.59 3.63
C THR A 221 -12.44 -4.72 2.65
N ASP A 222 -12.75 -4.80 1.35
CA ASP A 222 -12.04 -4.06 0.32
C ASP A 222 -12.38 -2.56 0.36
N ALA A 223 -13.63 -2.20 0.66
CA ALA A 223 -14.02 -0.81 0.90
C ALA A 223 -13.28 -0.18 2.10
N LYS A 224 -13.03 -0.97 3.17
CA LYS A 224 -12.22 -0.53 4.32
C LYS A 224 -10.78 -0.23 3.87
N GLU A 225 -10.19 -1.13 3.09
CA GLU A 225 -8.82 -0.98 2.60
C GLU A 225 -8.68 0.20 1.64
N ILE A 226 -9.67 0.45 0.75
CA ILE A 226 -9.68 1.61 -0.14
C ILE A 226 -9.70 2.91 0.67
N ILE A 227 -10.66 3.06 1.58
CA ILE A 227 -10.78 4.27 2.42
C ILE A 227 -9.52 4.49 3.25
N PHE A 228 -8.97 3.41 3.83
CA PHE A 228 -7.75 3.50 4.60
C PHE A 228 -6.57 3.98 3.76
N ASN A 229 -6.35 3.41 2.58
CA ASN A 229 -5.23 3.82 1.72
C ASN A 229 -5.43 5.23 1.13
N GLN A 230 -6.67 5.66 0.88
CA GLN A 230 -6.98 7.06 0.52
C GLN A 230 -6.67 8.03 1.67
N ALA A 231 -6.96 7.64 2.91
CA ALA A 231 -6.58 8.42 4.08
C ALA A 231 -5.05 8.47 4.24
N MET A 232 -4.34 7.35 4.01
CA MET A 232 -2.87 7.32 4.08
C MET A 232 -2.23 8.19 2.98
N GLN A 233 -2.82 8.17 1.77
CA GLN A 233 -2.42 9.08 0.70
C GLN A 233 -2.53 10.53 1.16
N ASN A 234 -3.66 10.92 1.73
CA ASN A 234 -3.87 12.27 2.25
C ASN A 234 -2.95 12.60 3.43
N MET A 235 -2.67 11.68 4.34
CA MET A 235 -1.66 11.89 5.38
C MET A 235 -0.30 12.22 4.76
N CYS A 236 0.15 11.45 3.77
CA CYS A 236 1.42 11.70 3.08
C CYS A 236 1.40 13.03 2.30
N GLY A 237 0.27 13.38 1.69
CA GLY A 237 0.07 14.67 1.03
C GLY A 237 0.21 15.85 2.01
N GLY A 238 -0.36 15.71 3.21
CA GLY A 238 -0.20 16.67 4.30
C GLY A 238 1.27 16.89 4.67
N TYR A 239 2.03 15.82 4.89
CA TYR A 239 3.47 15.94 5.20
C TYR A 239 4.27 16.49 4.02
N TYR A 240 4.01 16.05 2.80
CA TYR A 240 4.69 16.53 1.60
C TYR A 240 4.54 18.06 1.45
N LYS A 241 3.33 18.58 1.62
CA LYS A 241 3.05 20.02 1.55
C LYS A 241 3.63 20.77 2.75
N ALA A 242 3.52 20.24 3.96
CA ALA A 242 4.10 20.84 5.16
C ALA A 242 5.62 20.98 5.07
N LEU A 243 6.31 19.93 4.64
CA LEU A 243 7.76 19.92 4.42
C LEU A 243 8.16 20.91 3.32
N GLY A 244 7.37 21.02 2.25
CA GLY A 244 7.54 22.07 1.24
C GLY A 244 7.52 23.47 1.85
N GLY A 245 6.56 23.75 2.73
CA GLY A 245 6.47 25.03 3.45
C GLY A 245 7.69 25.29 4.35
N PHE A 246 8.10 24.28 5.14
CA PHE A 246 9.28 24.41 6.00
C PHE A 246 10.58 24.61 5.21
N ILE A 247 10.72 23.97 4.05
CA ILE A 247 11.88 24.15 3.17
C ILE A 247 11.87 25.54 2.54
N ALA A 248 10.71 26.02 2.09
CA ALA A 248 10.57 27.37 1.54
C ALA A 248 10.92 28.47 2.57
N GLU A 249 10.74 28.20 3.86
CA GLU A 249 11.15 29.08 4.98
C GLU A 249 12.57 28.79 5.51
N GLU A 250 13.35 27.91 4.85
CA GLU A 250 14.71 27.52 5.27
C GLU A 250 14.77 26.91 6.69
N ARG A 251 13.69 26.27 7.15
CA ARG A 251 13.58 25.69 8.50
C ARG A 251 14.09 24.26 8.60
N ILE A 252 14.31 23.59 7.48
CA ILE A 252 14.89 22.25 7.44
C ILE A 252 16.38 22.36 7.09
N PRO A 253 17.28 21.99 8.00
CA PRO A 253 18.71 21.98 7.70
C PRO A 253 19.04 20.96 6.61
N GLU A 254 19.72 21.42 5.56
CA GLU A 254 20.27 20.59 4.50
C GLU A 254 21.73 20.22 4.81
N PRO A 255 22.20 19.02 4.43
CA PRO A 255 23.60 18.65 4.59
C PRO A 255 24.56 19.50 3.74
N LEU A 256 25.83 19.54 4.15
CA LEU A 256 26.86 20.31 3.45
C LEU A 256 27.08 19.75 2.03
N PRO A 257 26.95 20.56 0.96
CA PRO A 257 27.02 20.08 -0.42
C PRO A 257 28.34 19.40 -0.80
N THR A 258 29.45 19.73 -0.12
CA THR A 258 30.77 19.13 -0.39
C THR A 258 30.82 17.63 -0.12
N PHE A 259 29.99 17.14 0.81
CA PHE A 259 29.97 15.73 1.24
C PHE A 259 28.63 15.05 0.95
N ASP A 260 27.75 15.72 0.20
CA ASP A 260 26.38 15.30 0.04
C ASP A 260 25.85 15.44 -1.38
N ASN A 261 24.97 14.51 -1.76
CA ASN A 261 24.25 14.57 -3.01
C ASN A 261 22.84 13.98 -2.84
N GLU A 262 21.82 14.85 -2.93
CA GLU A 262 20.41 14.45 -2.80
C GLU A 262 20.02 13.35 -3.78
N LYS A 263 20.57 13.34 -5.01
CA LYS A 263 20.33 12.29 -6.01
C LYS A 263 20.81 10.93 -5.51
N VAL A 264 22.02 10.86 -4.95
CA VAL A 264 22.61 9.61 -4.44
C VAL A 264 21.78 9.08 -3.28
N ARG A 265 21.36 9.94 -2.35
CA ARG A 265 20.47 9.54 -1.25
C ARG A 265 19.15 9.00 -1.77
N PHE A 266 18.50 9.73 -2.67
CA PHE A 266 17.24 9.33 -3.30
C PHE A 266 17.38 7.95 -3.95
N GLU A 267 18.36 7.79 -4.84
CA GLU A 267 18.60 6.52 -5.56
C GLU A 267 18.87 5.38 -4.57
N HIS A 268 19.63 5.62 -3.49
CA HIS A 268 19.87 4.62 -2.45
C HIS A 268 18.60 4.24 -1.67
N ARG A 269 17.73 5.21 -1.31
CA ARG A 269 16.48 4.93 -0.59
C ARG A 269 15.49 4.11 -1.42
N PHE A 270 15.49 4.29 -2.73
CA PHE A 270 14.59 3.61 -3.66
C PHE A 270 15.23 2.45 -4.43
N ALA A 271 16.52 2.16 -4.22
CA ALA A 271 17.26 1.08 -4.89
C ALA A 271 16.57 -0.30 -4.84
N PRO A 272 15.90 -0.70 -3.74
CA PRO A 272 15.18 -1.98 -3.69
C PRO A 272 14.04 -2.11 -4.72
N PHE A 273 13.58 -1.00 -5.31
CA PHE A 273 12.52 -0.99 -6.31
C PHE A 273 13.07 -1.05 -7.75
N ALA A 274 14.39 -1.02 -7.95
CA ALA A 274 15.01 -0.86 -9.27
C ALA A 274 14.68 -1.98 -10.27
N ALA A 275 14.37 -3.18 -9.78
CA ALA A 275 13.99 -4.31 -10.62
C ALA A 275 12.52 -4.27 -11.08
N LEU A 276 11.69 -3.42 -10.49
CA LEU A 276 10.25 -3.36 -10.78
C LEU A 276 9.98 -2.47 -11.99
N SER A 277 9.25 -3.03 -12.96
CA SER A 277 8.80 -2.30 -14.16
C SER A 277 7.40 -1.70 -13.99
N THR A 278 6.58 -2.31 -13.11
CA THR A 278 5.19 -1.90 -12.85
C THR A 278 4.94 -1.74 -11.36
N PRO A 279 4.48 -0.55 -10.90
CA PRO A 279 4.28 0.68 -11.67
C PRO A 279 5.59 1.29 -12.22
N PRO A 280 5.53 2.14 -13.27
CA PRO A 280 6.72 2.75 -13.84
C PRO A 280 7.55 3.49 -12.79
N PRO A 281 8.88 3.27 -12.70
CA PRO A 281 9.69 3.88 -11.65
C PRO A 281 9.72 5.40 -11.77
N MET A 282 9.61 6.10 -10.63
CA MET A 282 9.79 7.55 -10.56
C MET A 282 11.26 7.89 -10.33
N ALA A 283 11.90 8.53 -11.29
CA ALA A 283 13.31 8.87 -11.23
C ALA A 283 13.55 10.12 -10.38
N TYR A 284 14.81 10.36 -9.98
CA TYR A 284 15.18 11.58 -9.26
C TYR A 284 14.86 12.86 -10.06
N SER A 285 14.91 12.80 -11.40
CA SER A 285 14.51 13.93 -12.26
C SER A 285 13.04 14.33 -12.06
N ASP A 286 12.15 13.37 -11.87
CA ASP A 286 10.72 13.61 -11.65
C ASP A 286 10.50 14.25 -10.29
N PHE A 287 11.19 13.73 -9.25
CA PHE A 287 11.18 14.34 -7.93
C PHE A 287 11.69 15.78 -7.97
N LYS A 288 12.85 16.00 -8.61
CA LYS A 288 13.46 17.33 -8.72
C LYS A 288 12.51 18.32 -9.40
N MET A 289 11.87 17.92 -10.50
CA MET A 289 10.87 18.75 -11.19
C MET A 289 9.69 19.10 -10.27
N MET A 290 9.15 18.11 -9.55
CA MET A 290 8.03 18.30 -8.63
C MET A 290 8.42 19.18 -7.43
N LYS A 291 9.61 18.99 -6.87
CA LYS A 291 10.18 19.84 -5.79
C LYS A 291 10.31 21.28 -6.28
N THR A 292 10.86 21.51 -7.48
CA THR A 292 10.97 22.86 -8.05
C THR A 292 9.61 23.52 -8.25
N TYR A 293 8.59 22.79 -8.72
CA TYR A 293 7.24 23.33 -8.84
C TYR A 293 6.62 23.64 -7.47
N LEU A 294 6.76 22.73 -6.50
CA LEU A 294 6.25 22.90 -5.14
C LEU A 294 6.78 24.17 -4.48
N LEU A 295 8.09 24.41 -4.58
CA LEU A 295 8.77 25.53 -3.91
C LEU A 295 8.54 26.90 -4.60
N LYS A 296 7.80 26.95 -5.72
CA LYS A 296 7.32 28.22 -6.29
C LYS A 296 6.14 28.79 -5.51
N SER A 297 5.39 27.95 -4.80
CA SER A 297 4.27 28.39 -3.99
C SER A 297 4.76 29.03 -2.68
N PRO A 298 4.12 30.12 -2.21
CA PRO A 298 4.39 30.68 -0.90
C PRO A 298 4.19 29.65 0.22
N ALA A 299 5.02 29.71 1.26
CA ALA A 299 4.96 28.77 2.39
C ALA A 299 3.57 28.72 3.06
N GLY A 300 2.91 29.87 3.21
CA GLY A 300 1.55 29.96 3.76
C GLY A 300 0.52 29.15 2.95
N GLU A 301 0.60 29.17 1.61
CA GLU A 301 -0.27 28.37 0.74
C GLU A 301 0.05 26.87 0.87
N LEU A 302 1.33 26.52 1.01
CA LEU A 302 1.75 25.13 1.24
C LEU A 302 1.23 24.60 2.56
N TYR A 303 1.27 25.39 3.64
CA TYR A 303 0.67 25.03 4.93
C TYR A 303 -0.86 24.91 4.85
N ALA A 304 -1.55 25.83 4.17
CA ALA A 304 -2.99 25.72 3.96
C ALA A 304 -3.36 24.44 3.16
N SER A 305 -2.58 24.12 2.11
CA SER A 305 -2.74 22.87 1.35
C SER A 305 -2.45 21.64 2.21
N ALA A 306 -1.46 21.70 3.11
CA ALA A 306 -1.17 20.62 4.04
C ALA A 306 -2.33 20.39 5.02
N ALA A 307 -2.90 21.47 5.57
CA ALA A 307 -4.06 21.41 6.43
C ALA A 307 -5.25 20.73 5.72
N LYS A 308 -5.53 21.10 4.47
CA LYS A 308 -6.59 20.47 3.66
C LYS A 308 -6.42 18.95 3.57
N HIS A 309 -5.22 18.47 3.28
CA HIS A 309 -4.94 17.02 3.22
C HIS A 309 -5.13 16.33 4.57
N PHE A 310 -4.62 16.89 5.68
CA PHE A 310 -4.84 16.32 7.00
C PHE A 310 -6.33 16.30 7.39
N HIS A 311 -7.09 17.32 6.98
CA HIS A 311 -8.53 17.36 7.16
C HIS A 311 -9.25 16.25 6.37
N GLU A 312 -8.90 16.07 5.10
CA GLU A 312 -9.47 15.01 4.24
C GLU A 312 -9.18 13.62 4.80
N ALA A 313 -7.94 13.35 5.23
CA ALA A 313 -7.57 12.08 5.88
C ALA A 313 -8.43 11.83 7.14
N ARG A 314 -8.62 12.86 7.98
CA ARG A 314 -9.45 12.79 9.17
C ARG A 314 -10.91 12.46 8.83
N VAL A 315 -11.51 13.20 7.89
CA VAL A 315 -12.92 13.02 7.49
C VAL A 315 -13.16 11.62 6.93
N LEU A 316 -12.24 11.13 6.09
CA LEU A 316 -12.31 9.76 5.54
C LEU A 316 -12.34 8.71 6.65
N LEU A 317 -11.43 8.80 7.62
CA LEU A 317 -11.33 7.82 8.71
C LEU A 317 -12.50 7.91 9.69
N GLU A 318 -12.96 9.12 10.04
CA GLU A 318 -14.10 9.33 10.94
C GLU A 318 -15.44 8.89 10.32
N SER A 319 -15.55 8.86 9.00
CA SER A 319 -16.76 8.41 8.31
C SER A 319 -16.99 6.89 8.38
N TYR A 320 -15.95 6.10 8.71
CA TYR A 320 -16.03 4.65 8.71
C TYR A 320 -16.57 4.11 10.04
N PRO A 321 -17.58 3.21 10.03
CA PRO A 321 -18.12 2.64 11.26
C PRO A 321 -17.16 1.66 11.92
N ASN A 322 -17.03 1.72 13.25
CA ASN A 322 -16.16 0.85 14.07
C ASN A 322 -14.67 0.90 13.67
N PRO A 323 -14.00 2.06 13.80
CA PRO A 323 -12.57 2.18 13.54
C PRO A 323 -11.74 1.33 14.53
N ASP A 324 -10.63 0.77 14.04
CA ASP A 324 -9.67 0.07 14.91
C ASP A 324 -8.77 1.10 15.64
N GLU A 325 -7.96 0.66 16.61
CA GLU A 325 -7.04 1.54 17.36
C GLU A 325 -6.08 2.34 16.46
N GLU A 326 -5.48 1.70 15.45
CA GLU A 326 -4.59 2.36 14.47
C GLU A 326 -5.30 3.51 13.73
N TRP A 327 -6.62 3.39 13.47
CA TRP A 327 -7.40 4.47 12.86
C TRP A 327 -7.53 5.66 13.80
N HIS A 328 -7.76 5.43 15.09
CA HIS A 328 -7.88 6.48 16.09
C HIS A 328 -6.55 7.24 16.28
N GLU A 329 -5.42 6.52 16.29
CA GLU A 329 -4.08 7.12 16.32
C GLU A 329 -3.87 8.05 15.12
N ILE A 330 -4.17 7.58 13.91
CA ILE A 330 -4.00 8.36 12.69
C ILE A 330 -4.94 9.57 12.66
N VAL A 331 -6.20 9.41 13.08
CA VAL A 331 -7.16 10.52 13.24
C VAL A 331 -6.64 11.58 14.21
N LYS A 332 -6.04 11.17 15.33
CA LYS A 332 -5.43 12.08 16.30
C LYS A 332 -4.26 12.85 15.70
N VAL A 333 -3.34 12.17 15.01
CA VAL A 333 -2.22 12.82 14.31
C VAL A 333 -2.73 13.80 13.25
N ALA A 334 -3.71 13.40 12.43
CA ALA A 334 -4.32 14.24 11.42
C ALA A 334 -4.95 15.51 12.02
N LYS A 335 -5.68 15.38 13.14
CA LYS A 335 -6.27 16.53 13.87
C LYS A 335 -5.21 17.52 14.36
N MET A 336 -4.16 17.02 14.99
CA MET A 336 -3.11 17.87 15.55
C MET A 336 -2.33 18.59 14.45
N ASN A 337 -1.97 17.87 13.38
CA ASN A 337 -1.27 18.45 12.26
C ASN A 337 -2.16 19.42 11.46
N PHE A 338 -3.46 19.15 11.31
CA PHE A 338 -4.42 20.10 10.74
C PHE A 338 -4.40 21.45 11.49
N VAL A 339 -4.45 21.42 12.82
CA VAL A 339 -4.41 22.65 13.63
C VAL A 339 -3.07 23.36 13.47
N MET A 340 -1.95 22.62 13.58
CA MET A 340 -0.61 23.20 13.45
C MET A 340 -0.40 23.87 12.08
N MET A 341 -0.84 23.22 11.01
CA MET A 341 -0.71 23.77 9.65
C MET A 341 -1.57 25.02 9.45
N ASN A 342 -2.80 25.07 9.99
CA ASN A 342 -3.62 26.29 9.93
C ASN A 342 -3.00 27.45 10.72
N LEU A 343 -2.38 27.18 11.86
CA LEU A 343 -1.69 28.22 12.64
C LEU A 343 -0.50 28.80 11.85
N LEU A 344 0.32 27.94 11.23
CA LEU A 344 1.43 28.39 10.38
C LEU A 344 0.92 29.15 9.14
N ALA A 345 -0.13 28.67 8.49
CA ALA A 345 -0.77 29.37 7.37
C ALA A 345 -1.30 30.76 7.76
N SER A 346 -1.70 30.95 9.03
CA SER A 346 -2.15 32.24 9.57
C SER A 346 -1.00 33.19 9.95
N GLY A 347 0.26 32.80 9.72
CA GLY A 347 1.44 33.61 10.02
C GLY A 347 2.04 33.39 11.41
N LEU A 348 1.65 32.33 12.13
CA LEU A 348 2.29 31.99 13.40
C LEU A 348 3.80 31.79 13.20
N ASN A 349 4.61 32.59 13.90
CA ASN A 349 6.07 32.47 13.92
C ASN A 349 6.72 32.51 12.53
N TRP A 350 6.19 33.32 11.60
CA TRP A 350 6.73 33.46 10.23
C TRP A 350 8.21 33.90 10.15
N GLN A 351 8.74 34.50 11.22
CA GLN A 351 10.16 34.88 11.32
C GLN A 351 11.05 33.77 11.91
N SER A 352 10.46 32.72 12.45
CA SER A 352 11.20 31.67 13.14
C SER A 352 11.86 30.73 12.13
N ARG A 353 13.20 30.67 12.20
CA ARG A 353 14.00 29.69 11.47
C ARG A 353 14.19 28.38 12.24
N THR A 354 13.50 28.20 13.38
CA THR A 354 13.66 26.99 14.19
C THR A 354 13.08 25.78 13.45
N PRO A 355 13.82 24.65 13.38
CA PRO A 355 13.32 23.43 12.79
C PRO A 355 12.07 22.92 13.51
N PRO A 356 11.10 22.36 12.77
CA PRO A 356 9.98 21.65 13.39
C PRO A 356 10.48 20.38 14.08
N GLU A 357 9.76 19.98 15.13
CA GLU A 357 9.93 18.68 15.78
C GLU A 357 8.88 17.71 15.26
N PHE A 358 9.31 16.49 14.97
CA PHE A 358 8.45 15.40 14.49
C PHE A 358 8.32 14.34 15.60
N ASP A 359 7.18 14.35 16.29
CA ASP A 359 6.90 13.46 17.42
C ASP A 359 6.16 12.19 16.98
N PHE A 360 6.87 11.06 16.97
CA PHE A 360 6.32 9.74 16.60
C PHE A 360 5.66 8.98 17.77
N SER A 361 5.56 9.58 18.96
CA SER A 361 4.98 8.91 20.14
C SER A 361 3.52 8.49 19.98
N CYS A 362 2.76 9.18 19.12
CA CYS A 362 1.36 8.85 18.84
C CYS A 362 1.18 7.81 17.74
N HIS A 363 2.06 7.79 16.74
CA HIS A 363 1.98 6.86 15.62
C HIS A 363 3.36 6.65 14.99
N ARG A 364 3.75 5.39 14.83
CA ARG A 364 5.09 4.95 14.40
C ARG A 364 5.55 5.46 13.03
N PHE A 365 4.61 5.78 12.12
CA PHE A 365 4.95 6.26 10.77
C PHE A 365 4.61 7.73 10.54
N PHE A 366 3.75 8.31 11.37
CA PHE A 366 3.15 9.62 11.10
C PHE A 366 3.33 10.51 12.32
N PRO A 367 4.31 11.41 12.29
CA PRO A 367 4.64 12.23 13.45
C PRO A 367 3.68 13.41 13.64
N ILE A 368 3.40 13.76 14.89
CA ILE A 368 2.80 15.06 15.20
C ILE A 368 3.88 16.13 14.97
N ILE A 369 3.55 17.13 14.15
CA ILE A 369 4.43 18.26 13.87
C ILE A 369 4.26 19.28 15.00
N LYS A 370 5.36 19.59 15.69
CA LYS A 370 5.41 20.60 16.75
C LYS A 370 6.39 21.70 16.38
N GLN A 371 6.15 22.91 16.87
CA GLN A 371 7.15 23.96 16.84
C GLN A 371 7.93 23.92 18.16
N ARG A 372 9.26 23.83 18.06
CA ARG A 372 10.13 24.03 19.21
C ARG A 372 9.94 25.47 19.71
N LYS A 373 9.77 25.60 21.02
CA LYS A 373 9.65 26.89 21.70
C LYS A 373 10.96 27.65 21.70
#